data_AF-A0A356BDZ7-F1
#
_entry.id   AF-A0A356BDZ7-F1
#
_cell.length_a   1.000
_cell.length_b   1.000
_cell.length_c   1.000
_cell.angle_alpha   90.00
_cell.angle_beta   90.00
_cell.angle_gamma   90.00
#
_symmetry.space_group_name_H-M   'P 1'
#
loop_
_entity.id
_entity.type
_entity.pdbx_description
1 polymer ?
#
loop_
_entity_poly.entity_id
_entity_poly.type
_entity_poly.pdbx_seq_one_letter_code
_entity_poly.pdbx_strand_id
1 'polypeptide(L)'
;MTFSAVNKPVLICLLAALSQAVMPSAHADLPDLGGNAFNTITPDKEKQLGDVMMRQTRGSLPMVYDPLLDEYINSLGNRLVARANDVKFPFKFYWIDNKNINAFATLGGNVTSHTGTLAIADSESEFASVMAHEIAHVTQRHIARFVEAQSQKAPLTLAGILGAIVLATVNPEAGMAAMMATQGASQQSAINFTRGNEQEADRIGMQIMVDAGFDPYAVPNFFRKLSEQSRFVNQQLAFLQTHPLSQSRVSDTRLRAEQFQQRFIPDSQDFTLTKARVLARYHYGKNDAETVFRKKLTEPGGNTKANQYGLAIALLDKGDLQQSRKLIEQMLEKDEHNLYYIDVYTDILLAQKEYQLCLDMLEQQYLLRPNNQVVTLNYANAALTSGAPRLAIHLLKSLLFYKSDNILAYDLLSEAYKAVGDFARFYEARADLSYQRADYPRAIDDLNEALNHLKPEEKLENRRLEAKKRQLQTEFDRLRRM
;
A
#
# COMPACT_ATOMS: atom_id res chain seq x y z
N MET A 1 -4.48 -51.48 -95.25
CA MET A 1 -4.07 -50.08 -95.51
C MET A 1 -4.81 -49.21 -94.51
N THR A 2 -4.05 -48.46 -93.72
CA THR A 2 -4.17 -48.33 -92.26
C THR A 2 -5.51 -47.75 -91.77
N PHE A 3 -6.29 -48.59 -91.09
CA PHE A 3 -7.72 -48.41 -90.86
C PHE A 3 -8.06 -47.52 -89.67
N SER A 4 -9.01 -46.63 -89.95
CA SER A 4 -9.72 -45.70 -89.09
C SER A 4 -10.89 -46.38 -88.38
N ALA A 5 -11.15 -46.05 -87.11
CA ALA A 5 -12.50 -45.92 -86.53
C ALA A 5 -12.42 -45.40 -85.08
N VAL A 6 -13.25 -44.39 -84.82
CA VAL A 6 -13.51 -43.76 -83.51
C VAL A 6 -14.52 -44.62 -82.73
N ASN A 7 -14.24 -44.94 -81.46
CA ASN A 7 -15.18 -45.66 -80.56
C ASN A 7 -15.12 -45.15 -79.11
N LYS A 8 -16.31 -45.05 -78.51
CA LYS A 8 -16.65 -44.65 -77.11
C LYS A 8 -16.39 -45.80 -76.11
N PRO A 9 -16.28 -45.50 -74.79
CA PRO A 9 -17.41 -45.69 -73.84
C PRO A 9 -17.46 -44.58 -72.76
N VAL A 10 -18.62 -43.99 -72.42
CA VAL A 10 -19.56 -44.31 -71.31
C VAL A 10 -18.90 -44.71 -69.97
N LEU A 11 -18.97 -43.81 -68.97
CA LEU A 11 -19.02 -44.18 -67.55
C LEU A 11 -20.00 -43.26 -66.80
N ILE A 12 -20.80 -43.89 -65.96
CA ILE A 12 -22.07 -43.48 -65.37
C ILE A 12 -21.86 -42.94 -63.94
N CYS A 13 -22.67 -41.93 -63.58
CA CYS A 13 -22.82 -41.35 -62.25
C CYS A 13 -23.32 -42.36 -61.19
N LEU A 14 -22.91 -42.17 -59.93
CA LEU A 14 -23.83 -42.36 -58.79
C LEU A 14 -23.42 -41.45 -57.61
N LEU A 15 -24.40 -40.70 -57.11
CA LEU A 15 -24.32 -39.79 -55.95
C LEU A 15 -24.26 -40.58 -54.63
N ALA A 16 -23.50 -40.05 -53.66
CA ALA A 16 -23.84 -40.14 -52.23
C ALA A 16 -23.24 -38.92 -51.49
N ALA A 17 -24.10 -38.16 -50.82
CA ALA A 17 -23.73 -37.00 -50.02
C ALA A 17 -23.13 -37.42 -48.67
N LEU A 18 -22.02 -36.79 -48.28
CA LEU A 18 -21.55 -36.74 -46.89
C LEU A 18 -21.09 -35.33 -46.56
N SER A 19 -21.69 -34.79 -45.50
CA SER A 19 -21.56 -33.44 -44.98
C SER A 19 -20.11 -33.06 -44.67
N GLN A 20 -19.67 -31.91 -45.17
CA GLN A 20 -18.43 -31.28 -44.72
C GLN A 20 -18.68 -30.62 -43.36
N ALA A 21 -18.17 -31.22 -42.28
CA ALA A 21 -17.99 -30.53 -41.01
C ALA A 21 -16.77 -29.62 -41.15
N VAL A 22 -17.01 -28.31 -41.26
CA VAL A 22 -15.99 -27.29 -41.03
C VAL A 22 -15.76 -27.23 -39.52
N MET A 23 -14.69 -27.86 -39.04
CA MET A 23 -14.21 -27.66 -37.67
C MET A 23 -13.45 -26.32 -37.62
N PRO A 24 -13.88 -25.34 -36.81
CA PRO A 24 -13.09 -24.14 -36.61
C PRO A 24 -11.82 -24.52 -35.84
N SER A 25 -10.65 -24.23 -36.43
CA SER A 25 -9.35 -24.32 -35.77
C SER A 25 -9.24 -23.22 -34.71
N ALA A 26 -9.82 -23.45 -33.54
CA ALA A 26 -9.51 -22.68 -32.34
C ALA A 26 -8.03 -22.91 -32.04
N HIS A 27 -7.19 -21.89 -32.29
CA HIS A 27 -5.86 -21.81 -31.71
C HIS A 27 -6.05 -21.68 -30.20
N ALA A 28 -6.01 -22.82 -29.53
CA ALA A 28 -5.82 -22.88 -28.10
C ALA A 28 -4.34 -22.53 -27.86
N ASP A 29 -4.07 -21.29 -27.45
CA ASP A 29 -2.82 -20.92 -26.80
C ASP A 29 -2.73 -21.70 -25.48
N LEU A 30 -2.23 -22.92 -25.57
CA LEU A 30 -1.80 -23.68 -24.41
C LEU A 30 -0.46 -23.09 -23.95
N PRO A 31 -0.29 -22.75 -22.66
CA PRO A 31 1.00 -22.29 -22.17
C PRO A 31 2.03 -23.40 -22.32
N ASP A 32 3.06 -23.11 -23.10
CA ASP A 32 4.26 -23.93 -23.24
C ASP A 32 4.93 -24.08 -21.86
N LEU A 33 4.95 -25.31 -21.35
CA LEU A 33 5.66 -25.71 -20.13
C LEU A 33 6.85 -26.60 -20.51
N GLY A 34 7.80 -26.06 -21.26
CA GLY A 34 9.09 -26.72 -21.44
C GLY A 34 10.02 -26.10 -22.47
N GLY A 35 10.88 -25.17 -22.03
CA GLY A 35 12.11 -24.84 -22.77
C GLY A 35 12.60 -23.41 -22.64
N ASN A 36 13.54 -23.16 -21.71
CA ASN A 36 14.63 -22.17 -21.78
C ASN A 36 14.34 -20.72 -22.28
N ALA A 37 13.13 -20.20 -22.15
CA ALA A 37 12.77 -18.81 -22.48
C ALA A 37 12.42 -17.91 -21.27
N PHE A 38 12.50 -18.42 -20.04
CA PHE A 38 11.90 -17.81 -18.83
C PHE A 38 12.91 -17.44 -17.71
N ASN A 39 13.84 -16.51 -17.96
CA ASN A 39 14.74 -16.00 -16.91
C ASN A 39 14.39 -14.58 -16.40
N THR A 40 13.24 -14.02 -16.80
CA THR A 40 12.83 -12.67 -16.39
C THR A 40 11.40 -12.68 -15.87
N ILE A 41 11.19 -12.14 -14.66
CA ILE A 41 9.85 -11.91 -14.11
C ILE A 41 9.22 -10.81 -14.97
N THR A 42 8.10 -11.09 -15.64
CA THR A 42 7.39 -10.05 -16.41
C THR A 42 6.79 -8.99 -15.48
N PRO A 43 6.56 -7.75 -15.92
CA PRO A 43 5.91 -6.74 -15.11
C PRO A 43 4.56 -7.21 -14.53
N ASP A 44 3.69 -7.83 -15.33
CA ASP A 44 2.41 -8.33 -14.81
C ASP A 44 2.57 -9.39 -13.73
N LYS A 45 3.58 -10.27 -13.88
CA LYS A 45 3.88 -11.28 -12.87
C LYS A 45 4.45 -10.64 -11.62
N GLU A 46 5.31 -9.64 -11.75
CA GLU A 46 5.87 -8.86 -10.64
C GLU A 46 4.76 -8.18 -9.84
N LYS A 47 3.81 -7.55 -10.53
CA LYS A 47 2.63 -6.95 -9.89
C LYS A 47 1.81 -7.98 -9.12
N GLN A 48 1.51 -9.14 -9.73
CA GLN A 48 0.75 -10.20 -9.05
C GLN A 48 1.45 -10.71 -7.79
N LEU A 49 2.78 -10.90 -7.86
CA LEU A 49 3.57 -11.32 -6.69
C LEU A 49 3.61 -10.23 -5.62
N GLY A 50 3.76 -8.97 -6.03
CA GLY A 50 3.68 -7.81 -5.14
C GLY A 50 2.35 -7.70 -4.41
N ASP A 51 1.24 -7.90 -5.11
CA ASP A 51 -0.11 -7.89 -4.53
C ASP A 51 -0.25 -8.99 -3.45
N VAL A 52 0.32 -10.18 -3.67
CA VAL A 52 0.34 -11.28 -2.67
C VAL A 52 1.22 -10.92 -1.48
N MET A 53 2.45 -10.44 -1.72
CA MET A 53 3.38 -10.03 -0.66
C MET A 53 2.75 -8.95 0.21
N MET A 54 2.10 -7.96 -0.40
CA MET A 54 1.46 -6.87 0.35
C MET A 54 0.28 -7.37 1.19
N ARG A 55 -0.52 -8.34 0.70
CA ARG A 55 -1.55 -8.99 1.53
C ARG A 55 -0.95 -9.70 2.74
N GLN A 56 0.17 -10.41 2.56
CA GLN A 56 0.89 -11.07 3.66
C GLN A 56 1.46 -10.06 4.66
N THR A 57 2.08 -8.98 4.17
CA THR A 57 2.58 -7.87 4.99
C THR A 57 1.42 -7.27 5.81
N ARG A 58 0.26 -7.00 5.20
CA ARG A 58 -0.92 -6.49 5.92
C ARG A 58 -1.43 -7.43 7.00
N GLY A 59 -1.33 -8.75 6.79
CA GLY A 59 -1.72 -9.75 7.79
C GLY A 59 -0.72 -9.96 8.91
N SER A 60 0.54 -9.56 8.70
CA SER A 60 1.66 -9.87 9.62
C SER A 60 2.20 -8.65 10.37
N LEU A 61 1.97 -7.43 9.87
CA LEU A 61 2.50 -6.20 10.45
C LEU A 61 1.39 -5.29 10.99
N PRO A 62 1.70 -4.44 11.99
CA PRO A 62 0.77 -3.45 12.51
C PRO A 62 0.63 -2.30 11.50
N MET A 63 -0.16 -2.53 10.45
CA MET A 63 -0.44 -1.50 9.44
C MET A 63 -1.22 -0.35 10.06
N VAL A 64 -0.92 0.87 9.63
CA VAL A 64 -1.77 2.04 9.94
C VAL A 64 -2.81 2.18 8.85
N TYR A 65 -4.07 2.21 9.27
CA TYR A 65 -5.20 2.53 8.39
C TYR A 65 -5.78 3.87 8.85
N ASP A 66 -5.13 4.96 8.45
CA ASP A 66 -5.56 6.31 8.76
C ASP A 66 -5.73 7.08 7.44
N PRO A 67 -6.97 7.47 7.07
CA PRO A 67 -7.25 8.06 5.77
C PRO A 67 -6.45 9.33 5.45
N LEU A 68 -6.10 10.13 6.47
CA LEU A 68 -5.32 11.35 6.31
C LEU A 68 -3.84 11.04 6.03
N LEU A 69 -3.28 10.10 6.78
CA LEU A 69 -1.90 9.62 6.57
C LEU A 69 -1.77 8.97 5.19
N ASP A 70 -2.76 8.19 4.79
CA ASP A 70 -2.81 7.54 3.47
C ASP A 70 -2.89 8.57 2.34
N GLU A 71 -3.71 9.62 2.49
CA GLU A 71 -3.81 10.68 1.49
C GLU A 71 -2.49 11.45 1.35
N TYR A 72 -1.84 11.80 2.47
CA TYR A 72 -0.54 12.47 2.46
C TYR A 72 0.55 11.64 1.77
N ILE A 73 0.76 10.38 2.20
CA ILE A 73 1.87 9.57 1.67
C ILE A 73 1.66 9.23 0.19
N ASN A 74 0.40 9.00 -0.23
CA ASN A 74 0.11 8.74 -1.64
C ASN A 74 0.22 10.01 -2.47
N SER A 75 -0.14 11.19 -1.95
CA SER A 75 0.08 12.48 -2.63
C SER A 75 1.58 12.75 -2.84
N LEU A 76 2.38 12.66 -1.78
CA LEU A 76 3.84 12.80 -1.85
C LEU A 76 4.46 11.77 -2.80
N GLY A 77 4.11 10.50 -2.62
CA GLY A 77 4.62 9.41 -3.41
C GLY A 77 4.30 9.57 -4.90
N ASN A 78 3.07 9.93 -5.26
CA ASN A 78 2.69 10.19 -6.64
C ASN A 78 3.38 11.42 -7.24
N ARG A 79 3.62 12.47 -6.44
CA ARG A 79 4.43 13.64 -6.87
C ARG A 79 5.86 13.22 -7.23
N LEU A 80 6.46 12.31 -6.47
CA LEU A 80 7.79 11.75 -6.76
C LEU A 80 7.75 10.81 -7.97
N VAL A 81 6.80 9.87 -8.04
CA VAL A 81 6.66 8.92 -9.15
C VAL A 81 6.43 9.64 -10.48
N ALA A 82 5.71 10.77 -10.49
CA ALA A 82 5.51 11.59 -11.69
C ALA A 82 6.81 12.16 -12.28
N ARG A 83 7.91 12.12 -11.52
CA ARG A 83 9.26 12.53 -11.95
C ARG A 83 10.23 11.36 -12.10
N ALA A 84 9.78 10.14 -11.80
CA ALA A 84 10.58 8.95 -11.97
C ALA A 84 10.56 8.47 -13.43
N ASN A 85 11.71 7.99 -13.90
CA ASN A 85 11.82 7.33 -15.20
C ASN A 85 11.46 5.85 -15.06
N ASP A 86 11.11 5.22 -16.19
CA ASP A 86 10.90 3.77 -16.29
C ASP A 86 9.86 3.17 -15.33
N VAL A 87 8.84 3.95 -14.93
CA VAL A 87 7.72 3.47 -14.13
C VAL A 87 6.93 2.39 -14.90
N LYS A 88 6.99 1.13 -14.43
CA LYS A 88 6.27 -0.01 -15.04
C LYS A 88 5.00 -0.42 -14.29
N PHE A 89 4.76 0.14 -13.09
CA PHE A 89 3.69 -0.26 -12.19
C PHE A 89 2.95 0.95 -11.62
N PRO A 90 1.66 0.81 -11.28
CA PRO A 90 1.03 1.75 -10.36
C PRO A 90 1.70 1.65 -9.00
N PHE A 91 2.07 2.79 -8.42
CA PHE A 91 2.61 2.83 -7.07
C PHE A 91 1.50 2.89 -6.03
N LYS A 92 1.73 2.22 -4.90
CA LYS A 92 0.88 2.28 -3.71
C LYS A 92 1.76 2.46 -2.48
N PHE A 93 1.35 3.36 -1.61
CA PHE A 93 2.12 3.75 -0.43
C PHE A 93 1.37 3.39 0.84
N TYR A 94 2.08 2.80 1.81
CA TYR A 94 1.51 2.29 3.04
C TYR A 94 2.30 2.72 4.28
N TRP A 95 1.65 2.60 5.42
CA TRP A 95 2.20 2.91 6.73
C TRP A 95 2.24 1.69 7.65
N ILE A 96 3.31 1.58 8.42
CA ILE A 96 3.43 0.64 9.55
C ILE A 96 3.56 1.44 10.83
N ASP A 97 2.79 1.05 11.85
CA ASP A 97 2.89 1.61 13.19
C ASP A 97 4.14 1.05 13.88
N ASN A 98 5.25 1.75 13.71
CA ASN A 98 6.52 1.39 14.31
C ASN A 98 7.36 2.65 14.49
N LYS A 99 7.82 2.87 15.73
CA LYS A 99 8.63 4.05 16.09
C LYS A 99 10.07 3.96 15.58
N ASN A 100 10.53 2.78 15.18
CA ASN A 100 11.84 2.60 14.57
C ASN A 100 11.87 3.16 13.15
N ILE A 101 12.99 3.78 12.80
CA ILE A 101 13.23 4.31 11.45
C ILE A 101 13.35 3.13 10.47
N ASN A 102 12.42 3.06 9.53
CA ASN A 102 12.48 2.13 8.40
C ASN A 102 11.54 2.56 7.25
N ALA A 103 11.90 2.14 6.05
CA ALA A 103 11.04 2.12 4.88
C ALA A 103 11.51 0.96 3.99
N PHE A 104 10.61 0.42 3.17
CA PHE A 104 10.97 -0.62 2.21
C PHE A 104 9.97 -0.65 1.07
N ALA A 105 10.42 -1.12 -0.09
CA ALA A 105 9.56 -1.52 -1.19
C ALA A 105 9.43 -3.04 -1.29
N THR A 106 8.30 -3.51 -1.82
CA THR A 106 8.14 -4.87 -2.33
C THR A 106 7.92 -4.83 -3.84
N LEU A 107 7.73 -6.00 -4.46
CA LEU A 107 7.46 -6.09 -5.89
C LEU A 107 6.21 -5.29 -6.29
N GLY A 108 6.17 -4.83 -7.54
CA GLY A 108 4.94 -4.32 -8.15
C GLY A 108 4.49 -2.93 -7.67
N GLY A 109 5.40 -2.08 -7.20
CA GLY A 109 5.08 -0.68 -6.87
C GLY A 109 4.60 -0.43 -5.44
N ASN A 110 4.68 -1.42 -4.55
CA ASN A 110 4.24 -1.27 -3.17
C ASN A 110 5.38 -0.76 -2.29
N VAL A 111 5.25 0.46 -1.76
CA VAL A 111 6.24 1.11 -0.89
C VAL A 111 5.64 1.34 0.48
N THR A 112 6.38 1.02 1.54
CA THR A 112 5.91 1.13 2.92
C THR A 112 6.88 1.95 3.74
N SER A 113 6.35 2.81 4.62
CA SER A 113 7.13 3.59 5.56
C SER A 113 6.66 3.33 7.00
N HIS A 114 7.61 3.30 7.94
CA HIS A 114 7.28 3.32 9.36
C HIS A 114 6.88 4.74 9.80
N THR A 115 5.95 4.84 10.75
CA THR A 115 5.58 6.13 11.38
C THR A 115 6.79 6.82 12.02
N GLY A 116 7.74 6.06 12.56
CA GLY A 116 9.00 6.57 13.11
C GLY A 116 9.88 7.33 12.10
N THR A 117 9.83 6.94 10.82
CA THR A 117 10.59 7.60 9.75
C THR A 117 10.08 9.02 9.51
N LEU A 118 8.76 9.22 9.47
CA LEU A 118 8.17 10.56 9.39
C LEU A 118 8.43 11.37 10.67
N ALA A 119 8.34 10.72 11.83
CA ALA A 119 8.50 11.38 13.12
C ALA A 119 9.89 12.03 13.28
N ILE A 120 10.94 11.39 12.74
CA ILE A 120 12.32 11.87 12.87
C ILE A 120 12.76 12.85 11.77
N ALA A 121 12.08 12.86 10.61
CA ALA A 121 12.41 13.74 9.48
C ALA A 121 12.20 15.20 9.86
N ASP A 122 13.23 16.06 9.76
CA ASP A 122 13.13 17.47 10.17
C ASP A 122 12.39 18.34 9.14
N SER A 123 12.32 17.89 7.89
CA SER A 123 11.60 18.54 6.79
C SER A 123 10.87 17.52 5.92
N GLU A 124 9.93 18.00 5.12
CA GLU A 124 9.25 17.20 4.11
C GLU A 124 10.25 16.66 3.08
N SER A 125 11.28 17.44 2.73
CA SER A 125 12.34 17.03 1.81
C SER A 125 13.14 15.84 2.35
N GLU A 126 13.38 15.75 3.67
CA GLU A 126 14.04 14.58 4.28
C GLU A 126 13.16 13.34 4.16
N PHE A 127 11.86 13.44 4.45
CA PHE A 127 10.96 12.30 4.27
C PHE A 127 10.81 11.92 2.79
N ALA A 128 10.69 12.89 1.90
CA ALA A 128 10.66 12.70 0.45
C ALA A 128 11.92 12.00 -0.06
N SER A 129 13.09 12.26 0.53
CA SER A 129 14.34 11.60 0.16
C SER A 129 14.29 10.08 0.40
N VAL A 130 13.70 9.65 1.52
CA VAL A 130 13.50 8.23 1.84
C VAL A 130 12.51 7.60 0.87
N MET A 131 11.39 8.27 0.60
CA MET A 131 10.38 7.76 -0.33
C MET A 131 10.91 7.67 -1.77
N ALA A 132 11.72 8.64 -2.20
CA ALA A 132 12.34 8.64 -3.53
C ALA A 132 13.39 7.53 -3.67
N HIS A 133 14.13 7.23 -2.60
CA HIS A 133 15.05 6.09 -2.53
C HIS A 133 14.31 4.76 -2.74
N GLU A 134 13.18 4.55 -2.05
CA GLU A 134 12.36 3.34 -2.23
C GLU A 134 11.71 3.27 -3.62
N ILE A 135 11.27 4.41 -4.18
CA ILE A 135 10.78 4.47 -5.56
C ILE A 135 11.89 4.04 -6.53
N ALA A 136 13.12 4.51 -6.33
CA ALA A 136 14.25 4.10 -7.15
C ALA A 136 14.54 2.59 -7.02
N HIS A 137 14.38 1.98 -5.85
CA HIS A 137 14.48 0.52 -5.72
C HIS A 137 13.49 -0.23 -6.60
N VAL A 138 12.26 0.29 -6.72
CA VAL A 138 11.20 -0.29 -7.56
C VAL A 138 11.47 -0.05 -9.04
N THR A 139 11.75 1.19 -9.47
CA THR A 139 11.95 1.51 -10.90
C THR A 139 13.16 0.80 -11.47
N GLN A 140 14.21 0.65 -10.66
CA GLN A 140 15.40 -0.12 -11.03
C GLN A 140 15.23 -1.64 -10.82
N ARG A 141 14.03 -2.09 -10.43
CA ARG A 141 13.64 -3.49 -10.27
C ARG A 141 14.66 -4.29 -9.44
N HIS A 142 15.20 -3.70 -8.38
CA HIS A 142 16.29 -4.29 -7.59
C HIS A 142 15.92 -5.67 -7.04
N ILE A 143 14.68 -5.84 -6.56
CA ILE A 143 14.18 -7.11 -6.04
C ILE A 143 13.96 -8.12 -7.18
N ALA A 144 13.39 -7.72 -8.32
CA ALA A 144 13.20 -8.65 -9.43
C ALA A 144 14.55 -9.13 -10.01
N ARG A 145 15.51 -8.21 -10.21
CA ARG A 145 16.88 -8.54 -10.63
C ARG A 145 17.57 -9.50 -9.64
N PHE A 146 17.33 -9.30 -8.34
CA PHE A 146 17.83 -10.21 -7.30
C PHE A 146 17.24 -11.61 -7.42
N VAL A 147 15.92 -11.71 -7.54
CA VAL A 147 15.22 -13.00 -7.67
C VAL A 147 15.68 -13.73 -8.93
N GLU A 148 15.75 -13.04 -10.07
CA GLU A 148 16.22 -13.59 -11.35
C GLU A 148 17.66 -14.12 -11.26
N ALA A 149 18.57 -13.35 -10.65
CA ALA A 149 19.95 -13.76 -10.45
C ALA A 149 20.07 -14.97 -9.51
N GLN A 150 19.16 -15.11 -8.55
CA GLN A 150 19.17 -16.22 -7.60
C GLN A 150 18.56 -17.50 -8.18
N SER A 151 17.46 -17.39 -8.94
CA SER A 151 16.82 -18.52 -9.63
C SER A 151 17.76 -19.22 -10.62
N GLN A 152 18.77 -18.52 -11.14
CA GLN A 152 19.80 -19.10 -12.01
C GLN A 152 20.88 -19.90 -11.25
N LYS A 153 21.05 -19.66 -9.95
CA LYS A 153 22.19 -20.20 -9.16
C LYS A 153 21.84 -21.38 -8.28
N ALA A 154 20.58 -21.53 -7.87
CA ALA A 154 20.14 -22.64 -7.05
C ALA A 154 18.72 -23.08 -7.45
N PRO A 155 18.38 -24.38 -7.36
CA PRO A 155 17.03 -24.88 -7.56
C PRO A 155 16.13 -24.57 -6.34
N LEU A 156 16.14 -23.31 -5.91
CA LEU A 156 15.24 -22.80 -4.88
C LEU A 156 13.86 -22.57 -5.48
N THR A 157 12.81 -22.85 -4.71
CA THR A 157 11.47 -22.46 -5.11
C THR A 157 11.32 -20.94 -5.00
N LEU A 158 10.63 -20.35 -5.97
CA LEU A 158 10.34 -18.92 -5.98
C LEU A 158 9.64 -18.47 -4.68
N ALA A 159 8.80 -19.31 -4.05
CA ALA A 159 8.19 -18.94 -2.78
C ALA A 159 9.16 -18.88 -1.61
N GLY A 160 10.19 -19.72 -1.58
CA GLY A 160 11.22 -19.64 -0.54
C GLY A 160 11.90 -18.27 -0.54
N ILE A 161 12.20 -17.73 -1.73
CA ILE A 161 12.80 -16.40 -1.89
C ILE A 161 11.80 -15.31 -1.49
N LEU A 162 10.57 -15.35 -2.00
CA LEU A 162 9.55 -14.35 -1.71
C LEU A 162 9.19 -14.32 -0.21
N GLY A 163 9.07 -15.49 0.41
CA GLY A 163 8.84 -15.64 1.84
C GLY A 163 9.97 -15.06 2.68
N ALA A 164 11.23 -15.26 2.26
CA ALA A 164 12.38 -14.65 2.92
C ALA A 164 12.38 -13.11 2.81
N ILE A 165 11.97 -12.56 1.67
CA ILE A 165 11.83 -11.11 1.49
C ILE A 165 10.73 -10.55 2.42
N VAL A 166 9.55 -11.17 2.43
CA VAL A 166 8.47 -10.76 3.35
C VAL A 166 8.94 -10.87 4.80
N LEU A 167 9.64 -11.95 5.17
CA LEU A 167 10.19 -12.11 6.50
C LEU A 167 11.20 -11.01 6.85
N ALA A 168 12.01 -10.55 5.90
CA ALA A 168 12.93 -9.42 6.10
C ALA A 168 12.21 -8.09 6.39
N THR A 169 10.98 -7.92 5.90
CA THR A 169 10.14 -6.76 6.26
C THR A 169 9.60 -6.84 7.69
N VAL A 170 9.41 -8.06 8.21
CA VAL A 170 8.88 -8.31 9.55
C VAL A 170 9.98 -8.31 10.61
N ASN A 171 11.06 -9.00 10.30
CA ASN A 171 12.22 -9.17 11.14
C ASN A 171 13.45 -9.19 10.21
N PRO A 172 14.15 -8.06 10.04
CA PRO A 172 15.27 -7.96 9.13
C PRO A 172 16.35 -9.01 9.40
N GLU A 173 16.64 -9.32 10.67
CA GLU A 173 17.63 -10.32 11.04
C GLU A 173 17.22 -11.74 10.62
N ALA A 174 15.97 -12.13 10.88
CA ALA A 174 15.43 -13.42 10.50
C ALA A 174 15.28 -13.56 8.98
N GLY A 175 14.87 -12.49 8.29
CA GLY A 175 14.82 -12.47 6.83
C GLY A 175 16.20 -12.57 6.19
N MET A 176 17.19 -11.87 6.74
CA MET A 176 18.60 -12.02 6.34
C MET A 176 19.09 -13.44 6.60
N ALA A 177 18.80 -14.03 7.75
CA ALA A 177 19.16 -15.42 8.07
C ALA A 177 18.49 -16.42 7.13
N ALA A 178 17.21 -16.22 6.79
CA ALA A 178 16.50 -17.03 5.81
C ALA A 178 17.11 -16.89 4.42
N MET A 179 17.43 -15.66 3.98
CA MET A 179 18.14 -15.43 2.72
C MET A 179 19.52 -16.10 2.71
N MET A 180 20.28 -16.04 3.80
CA MET A 180 21.57 -16.73 3.94
C MET A 180 21.41 -18.26 3.87
N ALA A 181 20.40 -18.81 4.56
CA ALA A 181 20.08 -20.24 4.52
C ALA A 181 19.72 -20.69 3.10
N THR A 182 19.03 -19.84 2.32
CA THR A 182 18.71 -20.14 0.93
C THR A 182 19.91 -20.03 -0.01
N GLN A 183 20.90 -19.17 0.25
CA GLN A 183 21.99 -18.88 -0.69
C GLN A 183 23.21 -19.81 -0.61
N GLY A 184 23.40 -20.56 0.47
CA GLY A 184 24.70 -21.20 0.74
C GLY A 184 25.83 -20.16 0.87
N ALA A 185 27.10 -20.59 0.85
CA ALA A 185 28.29 -19.81 1.26
C ALA A 185 28.66 -18.53 0.45
N SER A 186 27.77 -17.94 -0.35
CA SER A 186 28.08 -16.78 -1.22
C SER A 186 27.74 -15.40 -0.64
N GLN A 187 27.92 -15.22 0.68
CA GLN A 187 27.58 -14.00 1.44
C GLN A 187 28.09 -12.70 0.82
N GLN A 188 29.31 -12.71 0.25
CA GLN A 188 29.92 -11.51 -0.35
C GLN A 188 29.20 -11.03 -1.63
N SER A 189 28.62 -11.95 -2.42
CA SER A 189 27.94 -11.59 -3.68
C SER A 189 26.61 -10.88 -3.42
N ALA A 190 25.86 -11.32 -2.39
CA ALA A 190 24.66 -10.63 -1.94
C ALA A 190 25.00 -9.24 -1.42
N ILE A 191 25.99 -9.11 -0.53
CA ILE A 191 26.41 -7.81 0.03
C ILE A 191 26.87 -6.82 -1.07
N ASN A 192 27.61 -7.29 -2.06
CA ASN A 192 28.06 -6.44 -3.17
C ASN A 192 26.90 -6.00 -4.07
N PHE A 193 25.96 -6.91 -4.36
CA PHE A 193 24.74 -6.59 -5.10
C PHE A 193 23.92 -5.53 -4.36
N THR A 194 23.77 -5.65 -3.02
CA THR A 194 23.09 -4.63 -2.21
C THR A 194 23.82 -3.28 -2.28
N ARG A 195 25.15 -3.23 -2.15
CA ARG A 195 25.90 -1.95 -2.17
C ARG A 195 25.79 -1.21 -3.51
N GLY A 196 25.86 -1.93 -4.63
CA GLY A 196 25.68 -1.33 -5.96
C GLY A 196 24.27 -0.75 -6.12
N ASN A 197 23.25 -1.51 -5.71
CA ASN A 197 21.86 -1.07 -5.74
C ASN A 197 21.60 0.15 -4.86
N GLU A 198 22.22 0.22 -3.68
CA GLU A 198 22.09 1.37 -2.79
C GLU A 198 22.66 2.65 -3.43
N GLN A 199 23.84 2.58 -4.06
CA GLN A 199 24.41 3.74 -4.77
C GLN A 199 23.56 4.13 -5.99
N GLU A 200 23.00 3.15 -6.70
CA GLU A 200 22.09 3.40 -7.82
C GLU A 200 20.80 4.09 -7.32
N ALA A 201 20.20 3.60 -6.24
CA ALA A 201 19.00 4.14 -5.62
C ALA A 201 19.23 5.56 -5.05
N ASP A 202 20.36 5.82 -4.38
CA ASP A 202 20.71 7.15 -3.87
C ASP A 202 20.73 8.20 -4.98
N ARG A 203 21.34 7.84 -6.12
CA ARG A 203 21.56 8.74 -7.25
C ARG A 203 20.26 9.04 -7.98
N ILE A 204 19.49 8.00 -8.27
CA ILE A 204 18.22 8.11 -8.97
C ILE A 204 17.18 8.75 -8.07
N GLY A 205 17.10 8.35 -6.80
CA GLY A 205 16.21 8.93 -5.79
C GLY A 205 16.48 10.41 -5.57
N MET A 206 17.75 10.82 -5.47
CA MET A 206 18.12 12.23 -5.39
C MET A 206 17.63 13.02 -6.61
N GLN A 207 17.81 12.48 -7.82
CA GLN A 207 17.32 13.13 -9.04
C GLN A 207 15.79 13.25 -9.04
N ILE A 208 15.07 12.17 -8.69
CA ILE A 208 13.60 12.15 -8.59
C ILE A 208 13.10 13.25 -7.65
N MET A 209 13.69 13.35 -6.45
CA MET A 209 13.21 14.33 -5.47
C MET A 209 13.53 15.77 -5.88
N VAL A 210 14.68 16.02 -6.53
CA VAL A 210 15.01 17.34 -7.06
C VAL A 210 14.04 17.75 -8.16
N ASP A 211 13.74 16.85 -9.10
CA ASP A 211 12.79 17.12 -10.18
C ASP A 211 11.34 17.28 -9.67
N ALA A 212 11.05 16.71 -8.50
CA ALA A 212 9.80 16.92 -7.78
C ALA A 212 9.78 18.24 -6.98
N GLY A 213 10.89 18.97 -6.92
CA GLY A 213 11.01 20.26 -6.25
C GLY A 213 11.33 20.18 -4.76
N PHE A 214 12.03 19.12 -4.32
CA PHE A 214 12.53 18.96 -2.95
C PHE A 214 14.02 19.28 -2.83
N ASP A 215 14.48 19.49 -1.60
CA ASP A 215 15.86 19.93 -1.32
C ASP A 215 16.87 18.79 -1.53
N PRO A 216 17.83 18.90 -2.47
CA PRO A 216 18.87 17.89 -2.68
C PRO A 216 19.75 17.66 -1.45
N TYR A 217 19.91 18.65 -0.57
CA TYR A 217 20.69 18.53 0.66
C TYR A 217 19.98 17.68 1.72
N ALA A 218 18.70 17.35 1.54
CA ALA A 218 17.98 16.52 2.49
C ALA A 218 18.47 15.07 2.54
N VAL A 219 19.01 14.52 1.44
CA VAL A 219 19.61 13.16 1.43
C VAL A 219 20.82 13.07 2.38
N PRO A 220 21.90 13.88 2.22
CA PRO A 220 23.03 13.82 3.14
C PRO A 220 22.65 14.25 4.57
N ASN A 221 21.67 15.13 4.76
CA ASN A 221 21.16 15.50 6.08
C ASN A 221 20.48 14.31 6.78
N PHE A 222 19.64 13.57 6.07
CA PHE A 222 19.00 12.37 6.60
C PHE A 222 20.02 11.26 6.89
N PHE A 223 21.04 11.07 6.05
CA PHE A 223 22.14 10.13 6.33
C PHE A 223 22.95 10.50 7.58
N ARG A 224 23.22 11.79 7.79
CA ARG A 224 23.85 12.27 9.02
C ARG A 224 22.98 11.92 10.23
N LYS A 225 21.67 12.16 10.15
CA LYS A 225 20.70 11.83 11.20
C LYS A 225 20.66 10.34 11.51
N LEU A 226 20.64 9.46 10.50
CA LEU A 226 20.74 8.00 10.68
C LEU A 226 22.04 7.61 11.40
N SER A 227 23.16 8.21 11.00
CA SER A 227 24.47 7.96 11.61
C SER A 227 24.51 8.41 13.07
N GLU A 228 23.94 9.57 13.39
CA GLU A 228 23.84 10.08 14.76
C GLU A 228 22.96 9.16 15.61
N GLN A 229 21.75 8.80 15.15
CA GLN A 229 20.84 7.92 15.86
C GLN A 229 21.44 6.53 16.13
N SER A 230 22.14 5.94 15.17
CA SER A 230 22.81 4.64 15.35
C SER A 230 23.89 4.67 16.44
N ARG A 231 24.53 5.81 16.69
CA ARG A 231 25.56 5.99 17.74
C ARG A 231 24.93 6.12 19.12
N PHE A 232 23.79 6.80 19.21
CA PHE A 232 23.13 7.06 20.50
C PHE A 232 22.41 5.85 21.07
N VAL A 233 21.83 5.00 20.22
CA VAL A 233 20.96 3.89 20.67
C VAL A 233 21.76 2.60 20.97
N ASN A 234 23.06 2.53 20.65
CA ASN A 234 23.86 1.27 20.69
C ASN A 234 23.16 0.08 20.02
N GLN A 235 22.25 0.36 19.08
CA GLN A 235 21.45 -0.61 18.35
C GLN A 235 21.51 -0.23 16.88
N GLN A 236 21.70 -1.23 16.02
CA GLN A 236 21.64 -1.01 14.59
C GLN A 236 20.19 -0.69 14.20
N LEU A 237 19.98 0.45 13.53
CA LEU A 237 18.67 0.85 13.03
C LEU A 237 18.19 -0.19 12.01
N ALA A 238 16.90 -0.54 12.03
CA ALA A 238 16.30 -1.49 11.08
C ALA A 238 16.57 -1.08 9.62
N PHE A 239 16.42 0.21 9.31
CA PHE A 239 16.77 0.77 8.00
C PHE A 239 18.21 0.45 7.57
N LEU A 240 19.18 0.47 8.49
CA LEU A 240 20.59 0.22 8.19
C LEU A 240 20.93 -1.28 8.06
N GLN A 241 19.99 -2.17 8.37
CA GLN A 241 20.13 -3.61 8.14
C GLN A 241 19.76 -3.97 6.70
N THR A 242 18.71 -3.32 6.17
CA THR A 242 18.26 -3.47 4.78
C THR A 242 19.01 -2.55 3.82
N HIS A 243 19.39 -1.35 4.26
CA HIS A 243 20.10 -0.32 3.50
C HIS A 243 21.41 0.09 4.19
N PRO A 244 22.50 -0.69 4.06
CA PRO A 244 23.76 -0.38 4.71
C PRO A 244 24.31 1.00 4.31
N LEU A 245 24.54 1.87 5.28
CA LEU A 245 25.08 3.22 5.07
C LEU A 245 26.61 3.22 5.17
N SER A 246 27.29 3.34 4.03
CA SER A 246 28.75 3.46 3.96
C SER A 246 29.19 4.93 3.91
N GLN A 247 30.44 5.19 4.33
CA GLN A 247 31.06 6.52 4.14
C GLN A 247 31.12 6.93 2.66
N SER A 248 31.25 5.97 1.74
CA SER A 248 31.23 6.26 0.30
C SER A 248 29.88 6.79 -0.18
N ARG A 249 28.75 6.26 0.33
CA ARG A 249 27.41 6.77 0.02
C ARG A 249 27.22 8.19 0.55
N VAL A 250 27.61 8.44 1.81
CA VAL A 250 27.54 9.77 2.43
C VAL A 250 28.34 10.80 1.63
N SER A 251 29.55 10.45 1.19
CA SER A 251 30.39 11.33 0.38
C SER A 251 29.81 11.54 -1.04
N ASP A 252 29.31 10.49 -1.69
CA ASP A 252 28.71 10.59 -3.04
C ASP A 252 27.47 11.49 -3.03
N THR A 253 26.57 11.32 -2.05
CA THR A 253 25.35 12.16 -1.95
C THR A 253 25.68 13.62 -1.59
N ARG A 254 26.69 13.87 -0.74
CA ARG A 254 27.14 15.24 -0.47
C ARG A 254 27.70 15.92 -1.73
N LEU A 255 28.61 15.25 -2.45
CA LEU A 255 29.20 15.79 -3.68
C LEU A 255 28.15 16.06 -4.76
N ARG A 256 27.10 15.24 -4.82
CA ARG A 256 25.97 15.44 -5.75
C ARG A 256 25.09 16.60 -5.34
N ALA A 257 24.77 16.73 -4.05
CA ALA A 257 23.98 17.85 -3.56
C ALA A 257 24.65 19.20 -3.90
N GLU A 258 25.99 19.27 -3.83
CA GLU A 258 26.78 20.45 -4.21
C GLU A 258 26.68 20.84 -5.70
N GLN A 259 26.20 19.94 -6.57
CA GLN A 259 25.93 20.26 -7.98
C GLN A 259 24.65 21.05 -8.18
N PHE A 260 23.78 21.12 -7.16
CA PHE A 260 22.52 21.84 -7.20
C PHE A 260 22.62 23.17 -6.44
N GLN A 261 21.84 24.15 -6.88
CA GLN A 261 21.75 25.42 -6.16
C GLN A 261 21.04 25.23 -4.81
N GLN A 262 21.69 25.67 -3.73
CA GLN A 262 21.06 25.70 -2.42
C GLN A 262 19.90 26.71 -2.41
N ARG A 263 18.69 26.24 -2.06
CA ARG A 263 17.47 27.04 -1.97
C ARG A 263 16.67 26.58 -0.75
N PHE A 264 16.00 27.52 -0.09
CA PHE A 264 15.05 27.19 0.97
C PHE A 264 13.76 26.66 0.35
N ILE A 265 13.37 25.45 0.71
CA ILE A 265 12.12 24.82 0.29
C ILE A 265 11.25 24.65 1.54
N PRO A 266 10.13 25.40 1.65
CA PRO A 266 9.26 25.30 2.81
C PRO A 266 8.50 23.96 2.81
N ASP A 267 8.26 23.44 4.00
CA ASP A 267 7.42 22.27 4.20
C ASP A 267 5.94 22.57 3.86
N SER A 268 5.26 21.60 3.26
CA SER A 268 3.81 21.67 3.07
C SER A 268 3.05 21.66 4.41
N GLN A 269 1.87 22.28 4.42
CA GLN A 269 0.97 22.20 5.57
C GLN A 269 0.61 20.73 5.86
N ASP A 270 0.35 19.94 4.82
CA ASP A 270 0.02 18.52 4.94
C ASP A 270 1.12 17.71 5.63
N PHE A 271 2.39 17.94 5.30
CA PHE A 271 3.51 17.31 6.02
C PHE A 271 3.49 17.67 7.50
N THR A 272 3.39 18.96 7.82
CA THR A 272 3.45 19.39 9.22
C THR A 272 2.28 18.86 10.05
N LEU A 273 1.06 18.82 9.48
CA LEU A 273 -0.13 18.27 10.15
C LEU A 273 -0.07 16.74 10.24
N THR A 274 0.38 16.05 9.19
CA THR A 274 0.57 14.58 9.23
C THR A 274 1.62 14.21 10.25
N LYS A 275 2.75 14.93 10.32
CA LYS A 275 3.78 14.71 11.34
C LYS A 275 3.22 14.95 12.74
N ALA A 276 2.44 16.01 12.96
CA ALA A 276 1.80 16.23 14.26
C ALA A 276 0.84 15.09 14.63
N ARG A 277 0.05 14.58 13.68
CA ARG A 277 -0.83 13.43 13.89
C ARG A 277 -0.06 12.14 14.21
N VAL A 278 1.01 11.87 13.46
CA VAL A 278 1.93 10.74 13.72
C VAL A 278 2.50 10.84 15.13
N LEU A 279 2.97 12.03 15.51
CA LEU A 279 3.51 12.25 16.84
C LEU A 279 2.47 12.05 17.94
N ALA A 280 1.25 12.55 17.76
CA ALA A 280 0.17 12.47 18.75
C ALA A 280 -0.37 11.05 18.94
N ARG A 281 -0.64 10.32 17.85
CA ARG A 281 -1.35 9.03 17.87
C ARG A 281 -0.46 7.79 17.83
N TYR A 282 0.72 7.89 17.23
CA TYR A 282 1.57 6.71 16.94
C TYR A 282 2.95 6.77 17.61
N HIS A 283 3.43 7.97 17.97
CA HIS A 283 4.76 8.13 18.55
C HIS A 283 4.75 8.31 20.07
N TYR A 284 4.00 9.29 20.57
CA TYR A 284 3.89 9.53 22.01
C TYR A 284 2.79 8.67 22.64
N GLY A 285 2.92 8.36 23.93
CA GLY A 285 1.81 7.81 24.69
C GLY A 285 0.71 8.85 24.88
N LYS A 286 -0.54 8.41 25.02
CA LYS A 286 -1.73 9.27 25.22
C LYS A 286 -1.55 10.33 26.32
N ASN A 287 -0.88 10.00 27.42
CA ASN A 287 -0.61 10.95 28.51
C ASN A 287 0.53 11.93 28.19
N ASP A 288 1.53 11.49 27.43
CA ASP A 288 2.72 12.29 27.13
C ASP A 288 2.46 13.29 26.00
N ALA A 289 1.62 12.92 25.03
CA ALA A 289 1.32 13.73 23.85
C ALA A 289 0.85 15.14 24.23
N GLU A 290 -0.10 15.27 25.17
CA GLU A 290 -0.59 16.58 25.61
C GLU A 290 0.54 17.42 26.20
N THR A 291 1.33 16.83 27.11
CA THR A 291 2.45 17.51 27.77
C THR A 291 3.48 18.00 26.75
N VAL A 292 3.82 17.15 25.78
CA VAL A 292 4.78 17.49 24.72
C VAL A 292 4.26 18.63 23.84
N PHE A 293 3.01 18.56 23.37
CA PHE A 293 2.47 19.62 22.51
C PHE A 293 2.27 20.94 23.27
N ARG A 294 1.84 20.91 24.53
CA ARG A 294 1.79 22.12 25.37
C ARG A 294 3.17 22.77 25.51
N LYS A 295 4.22 21.97 25.73
CA LYS A 295 5.60 22.47 25.78
C LYS A 295 6.02 23.06 24.43
N LYS A 296 5.77 22.37 23.32
CA LYS A 296 6.11 22.88 21.98
C LYS A 296 5.44 24.22 21.69
N LEU A 297 4.21 24.43 22.14
CA LEU A 297 3.50 25.71 21.94
C LEU A 297 4.12 26.88 22.71
N THR A 298 4.86 26.64 23.80
CA THR A 298 5.54 27.70 24.57
C THR A 298 6.95 27.98 24.10
N GLU A 299 7.53 27.13 23.25
CA GLU A 299 8.86 27.33 22.68
C GLU A 299 8.86 28.47 21.64
N PRO A 300 9.97 29.23 21.48
CA PRO A 300 10.08 30.28 20.47
C PRO A 300 9.81 29.72 19.06
N GLY A 301 8.84 30.30 18.35
CA GLY A 301 8.41 29.83 17.02
C GLY A 301 7.56 28.55 17.05
N GLY A 302 7.29 27.98 18.21
CA GLY A 302 6.57 26.72 18.39
C GLY A 302 5.05 26.84 18.39
N ASN A 303 4.49 28.06 18.49
CA ASN A 303 3.05 28.31 18.35
C ASN A 303 2.59 28.21 16.88
N THR A 304 2.69 27.01 16.31
CA THR A 304 2.35 26.70 14.91
C THR A 304 0.99 26.00 14.81
N LYS A 305 0.35 26.07 13.63
CA LYS A 305 -0.89 25.32 13.34
C LYS A 305 -0.73 23.83 13.61
N ALA A 306 0.41 23.24 13.26
CA ALA A 306 0.69 21.82 13.47
C ALA A 306 0.77 21.45 14.96
N ASN A 307 1.40 22.27 15.79
CA ASN A 307 1.47 22.00 17.23
C ASN A 307 0.12 22.22 17.92
N GLN A 308 -0.68 23.19 17.47
CA GLN A 308 -2.07 23.37 17.92
C GLN A 308 -2.92 22.16 17.53
N TYR A 309 -2.82 21.70 16.28
CA TYR A 309 -3.50 20.49 15.81
C TYR A 309 -3.11 19.25 16.62
N GLY A 310 -1.81 19.03 16.85
CA GLY A 310 -1.32 17.94 17.68
C GLY A 310 -1.83 17.99 19.12
N LEU A 311 -1.94 19.20 19.71
CA LEU A 311 -2.55 19.37 21.03
C LEU A 311 -4.05 19.03 21.00
N ALA A 312 -4.79 19.44 19.97
CA ALA A 312 -6.21 19.12 19.85
C ALA A 312 -6.45 17.61 19.80
N ILE A 313 -5.64 16.88 19.01
CA ILE A 313 -5.68 15.41 18.98
C ILE A 313 -5.37 14.84 20.36
N ALA A 314 -4.30 15.28 21.02
CA ALA A 314 -3.92 14.77 22.33
C ALA A 314 -5.02 14.99 23.40
N LEU A 315 -5.70 16.15 23.35
CA LEU A 315 -6.83 16.46 24.23
C LEU A 315 -8.04 15.57 23.95
N LEU A 316 -8.41 15.41 22.68
CA LEU A 316 -9.48 14.50 22.24
C LEU A 316 -9.20 13.09 22.73
N ASP A 317 -8.00 12.57 22.45
CA ASP A 317 -7.63 11.20 22.79
C ASP A 317 -7.64 11.02 24.32
N LYS A 318 -7.29 12.04 25.11
CA LYS A 318 -7.42 12.08 26.58
C LYS A 318 -8.87 12.16 27.11
N GLY A 319 -9.82 12.53 26.27
CA GLY A 319 -11.22 12.73 26.62
C GLY A 319 -11.57 14.16 27.07
N ASP A 320 -10.64 15.12 26.94
CA ASP A 320 -10.94 16.54 27.14
C ASP A 320 -11.57 17.13 25.88
N LEU A 321 -12.82 16.73 25.63
CA LEU A 321 -13.59 17.10 24.45
C LEU A 321 -13.83 18.61 24.38
N GLN A 322 -13.98 19.29 25.52
CA GLN A 322 -14.27 20.73 25.56
C GLN A 322 -13.07 21.55 25.10
N GLN A 323 -11.86 21.27 25.62
CA GLN A 323 -10.67 22.00 25.18
C GLN A 323 -10.30 21.65 23.74
N SER A 324 -10.43 20.38 23.35
CA SER A 324 -10.16 19.95 21.98
C SER A 324 -11.10 20.65 20.99
N ARG A 325 -12.41 20.67 21.29
CA ARG A 325 -13.42 21.37 20.47
C ARG A 325 -13.10 22.84 20.30
N LYS A 326 -12.85 23.54 21.41
CA LYS A 326 -12.49 24.96 21.37
C LYS A 326 -11.31 25.24 20.45
N LEU A 327 -10.27 24.40 20.51
CA LEU A 327 -9.08 24.57 19.69
C LEU A 327 -9.38 24.29 18.21
N ILE A 328 -10.09 23.21 17.90
CA ILE A 328 -10.42 22.84 16.51
C ILE A 328 -11.39 23.84 15.87
N GLU A 329 -12.39 24.33 16.58
CA GLU A 329 -13.32 25.34 16.05
C GLU A 329 -12.58 26.64 15.69
N GLN A 330 -11.64 27.09 16.54
CA GLN A 330 -10.77 28.24 16.22
C GLN A 330 -9.88 28.02 14.99
N MET A 331 -9.54 26.76 14.69
CA MET A 331 -8.76 26.41 13.51
C MET A 331 -9.65 26.34 12.26
N LEU A 332 -10.85 25.78 12.37
CA LEU A 332 -11.85 25.72 11.30
C LEU A 332 -12.35 27.11 10.89
N GLU A 333 -12.48 28.06 11.82
CA GLU A 333 -12.81 29.47 11.49
C GLU A 333 -11.83 30.10 10.49
N LYS A 334 -10.58 29.61 10.44
CA LYS A 334 -9.53 30.13 9.55
C LYS A 334 -9.33 29.29 8.29
N ASP A 335 -9.80 28.04 8.30
CA ASP A 335 -9.57 27.06 7.24
C ASP A 335 -10.69 25.99 7.30
N GLU A 336 -11.89 26.41 6.88
CA GLU A 336 -13.16 25.68 7.06
C GLU A 336 -13.24 24.35 6.29
N HIS A 337 -12.33 24.13 5.34
CA HIS A 337 -12.32 22.95 4.47
C HIS A 337 -11.09 22.06 4.70
N ASN A 338 -10.35 22.30 5.77
CA ASN A 338 -9.18 21.50 6.11
C ASN A 338 -9.59 20.11 6.61
N LEU A 339 -9.24 19.06 5.85
CA LEU A 339 -9.63 17.68 6.18
C LEU A 339 -9.07 17.21 7.52
N TYR A 340 -7.90 17.68 7.94
CA TYR A 340 -7.32 17.31 9.24
C TYR A 340 -8.16 17.83 10.40
N TYR A 341 -8.71 19.03 10.27
CA TYR A 341 -9.53 19.65 11.32
C TYR A 341 -10.94 19.06 11.33
N ILE A 342 -11.53 18.84 10.15
CA ILE A 342 -12.83 18.19 10.00
C ILE A 342 -12.82 16.77 10.57
N ASP A 343 -11.75 15.99 10.36
CA ASP A 343 -11.59 14.64 10.91
C ASP A 343 -11.62 14.65 12.45
N VAL A 344 -10.82 15.51 13.09
CA VAL A 344 -10.82 15.63 14.56
C VAL A 344 -12.15 16.18 15.09
N TYR A 345 -12.76 17.14 14.38
CA TYR A 345 -14.08 17.66 14.76
C TYR A 345 -15.17 16.59 14.65
N THR A 346 -15.09 15.71 13.66
CA THR A 346 -15.98 14.54 13.51
C THR A 346 -15.90 13.65 14.75
N ASP A 347 -14.69 13.27 15.17
CA ASP A 347 -14.48 12.46 16.37
C ASP A 347 -15.06 13.12 17.63
N ILE A 348 -14.88 14.45 17.77
CA ILE A 348 -15.42 15.24 18.88
C ILE A 348 -16.96 15.20 18.88
N LEU A 349 -17.60 15.51 17.75
CA LEU A 349 -19.06 15.56 17.64
C LEU A 349 -19.68 14.17 17.91
N LEU A 350 -19.06 13.10 17.41
CA LEU A 350 -19.50 11.73 17.69
C LEU A 350 -19.37 11.39 19.17
N ALA A 351 -18.26 11.77 19.83
CA ALA A 351 -18.06 11.55 21.25
C ALA A 351 -19.06 12.34 22.13
N GLN A 352 -19.46 13.54 21.69
CA GLN A 352 -20.49 14.37 22.33
C GLN A 352 -21.92 13.97 21.95
N LYS A 353 -22.09 13.00 21.04
CA LYS A 353 -23.39 12.54 20.51
C LYS A 353 -24.16 13.61 19.73
N GLU A 354 -23.46 14.60 19.18
CA GLU A 354 -24.01 15.64 18.30
C GLU A 354 -24.13 15.11 16.85
N TYR A 355 -24.88 14.01 16.69
CA TYR A 355 -24.92 13.25 15.44
C TYR A 355 -25.46 14.04 14.26
N GLN A 356 -26.54 14.80 14.44
CA GLN A 356 -27.15 15.56 13.34
C GLN A 356 -26.17 16.60 12.79
N LEU A 357 -25.54 17.38 13.68
CA LEU A 357 -24.53 18.37 13.29
C LEU A 357 -23.36 17.71 12.56
N CYS A 358 -22.91 16.54 13.03
CA CYS A 358 -21.84 15.77 12.40
C CYS A 358 -22.21 15.30 10.98
N LEU A 359 -23.42 14.75 10.81
CA LEU A 359 -23.91 14.29 9.51
C LEU A 359 -24.09 15.44 8.53
N ASP A 360 -24.69 16.55 8.95
CA ASP A 360 -24.91 17.72 8.10
C ASP A 360 -23.58 18.31 7.62
N MET A 361 -22.60 18.41 8.50
CA MET A 361 -21.24 18.85 8.16
C MET A 361 -20.59 17.90 7.13
N LEU A 362 -20.63 16.59 7.39
CA LEU A 362 -19.96 15.60 6.53
C LEU A 362 -20.65 15.46 5.17
N GLU A 363 -21.97 15.64 5.11
CA GLU A 363 -22.71 15.71 3.85
C GLU A 363 -22.22 16.88 2.98
N GLN A 364 -22.08 18.08 3.56
CA GLN A 364 -21.55 19.24 2.84
C GLN A 364 -20.12 18.98 2.31
N GLN A 365 -19.25 18.38 3.14
CA GLN A 365 -17.90 18.02 2.70
C GLN A 365 -17.91 16.96 1.60
N TYR A 366 -18.82 15.99 1.66
CA TYR A 366 -18.96 14.94 0.66
C TYR A 366 -19.42 15.50 -0.68
N LEU A 367 -20.33 16.47 -0.68
CA LEU A 367 -20.79 17.16 -1.89
C LEU A 367 -19.68 17.99 -2.55
N LEU A 368 -18.78 18.59 -1.76
CA LEU A 368 -17.63 19.35 -2.28
C LEU A 368 -16.53 18.44 -2.84
N ARG A 369 -16.35 17.25 -2.26
CA ARG A 369 -15.26 16.32 -2.58
C ARG A 369 -15.80 14.89 -2.72
N PRO A 370 -16.64 14.61 -3.73
CA PRO A 370 -17.17 13.28 -3.94
C PRO A 370 -16.02 12.29 -4.14
N ASN A 371 -16.11 11.13 -3.50
CA ASN A 371 -15.10 10.07 -3.52
C ASN A 371 -13.78 10.36 -2.76
N ASN A 372 -13.64 11.47 -2.04
CA ASN A 372 -12.51 11.61 -1.12
C ASN A 372 -12.66 10.60 0.02
N GLN A 373 -11.61 9.81 0.26
CA GLN A 373 -11.66 8.70 1.22
C GLN A 373 -11.81 9.17 2.68
N VAL A 374 -11.17 10.28 3.06
CA VAL A 374 -11.21 10.81 4.43
C VAL A 374 -12.65 11.19 4.76
N VAL A 375 -13.29 11.96 3.89
CA VAL A 375 -14.68 12.38 4.06
C VAL A 375 -15.63 11.20 4.02
N THR A 376 -15.47 10.30 3.04
CA THR A 376 -16.40 9.17 2.85
C THR A 376 -16.36 8.20 4.04
N LEU A 377 -15.16 7.90 4.57
CA LEU A 377 -15.00 7.02 5.73
C LEU A 377 -15.52 7.66 7.01
N ASN A 378 -15.22 8.95 7.25
CA ASN A 378 -15.79 9.69 8.37
C ASN A 378 -17.32 9.75 8.30
N TYR A 379 -17.88 10.03 7.11
CA TYR A 379 -19.32 10.09 6.92
C TYR A 379 -20.00 8.74 7.11
N ALA A 380 -19.42 7.66 6.58
CA ALA A 380 -19.93 6.32 6.80
C ALA A 380 -19.86 5.90 8.27
N ASN A 381 -18.77 6.21 8.96
CA ASN A 381 -18.62 5.95 10.39
C ASN A 381 -19.66 6.74 11.22
N ALA A 382 -19.85 8.02 10.93
CA ALA A 382 -20.86 8.86 11.57
C ALA A 382 -22.28 8.34 11.31
N ALA A 383 -22.58 7.94 10.06
CA ALA A 383 -23.87 7.35 9.69
C ALA A 383 -24.11 6.03 10.43
N LEU A 384 -23.11 5.15 10.54
CA LEU A 384 -23.24 3.91 11.29
C LEU A 384 -23.46 4.18 12.79
N THR A 385 -22.66 5.07 13.38
CA THR A 385 -22.72 5.42 14.81
C THR A 385 -24.04 6.08 15.20
N SER A 386 -24.63 6.87 14.30
CA SER A 386 -25.92 7.56 14.51
C SER A 386 -27.16 6.70 14.22
N GLY A 387 -26.98 5.43 13.82
CA GLY A 387 -28.10 4.53 13.53
C GLY A 387 -28.66 4.63 12.11
N ALA A 388 -27.88 5.16 11.15
CA ALA A 388 -28.19 5.23 9.73
C ALA A 388 -27.33 4.24 8.87
N PRO A 389 -27.35 2.92 9.13
CA PRO A 389 -26.45 1.96 8.48
C PRO A 389 -26.69 1.83 6.97
N ARG A 390 -27.89 2.12 6.46
CA ARG A 390 -28.16 2.10 5.01
C ARG A 390 -27.39 3.18 4.25
N LEU A 391 -27.22 4.35 4.85
CA LEU A 391 -26.38 5.42 4.30
C LEU A 391 -24.91 5.00 4.30
N ALA A 392 -24.43 4.43 5.41
CA ALA A 392 -23.07 3.89 5.49
C ALA A 392 -22.81 2.84 4.38
N ILE A 393 -23.73 1.88 4.17
CA ILE A 393 -23.62 0.89 3.09
C ILE A 393 -23.49 1.57 1.72
N HIS A 394 -24.31 2.59 1.43
CA HIS A 394 -24.26 3.30 0.16
C HIS A 394 -22.89 3.96 -0.07
N LEU A 395 -22.41 4.72 0.91
CA LEU A 395 -21.13 5.43 0.87
C LEU A 395 -19.95 4.47 0.70
N LEU A 396 -19.92 3.40 1.49
CA LEU A 396 -18.81 2.43 1.51
C LEU A 396 -18.75 1.60 0.23
N LYS A 397 -19.89 1.20 -0.33
CA LYS A 397 -19.93 0.53 -1.63
C LYS A 397 -19.41 1.43 -2.75
N SER A 398 -19.76 2.71 -2.72
CA SER A 398 -19.23 3.69 -3.69
C SER A 398 -17.71 3.82 -3.56
N LEU A 399 -17.18 3.89 -2.34
CA LEU A 399 -15.72 3.96 -2.12
C LEU A 399 -15.01 2.69 -2.60
N LEU A 400 -15.52 1.51 -2.25
CA LEU A 400 -14.92 0.22 -2.61
C LEU A 400 -14.95 -0.07 -4.11
N PHE A 401 -15.85 0.57 -4.87
CA PHE A 401 -15.85 0.47 -6.33
C PHE A 401 -14.54 1.01 -6.94
N TYR A 402 -13.97 2.07 -6.37
CA TYR A 402 -12.71 2.68 -6.84
C TYR A 402 -11.49 2.29 -6.00
N LYS A 403 -11.68 1.94 -4.72
CA LYS A 403 -10.63 1.53 -3.77
C LYS A 403 -10.92 0.15 -3.19
N SER A 404 -10.86 -0.87 -4.05
CA SER A 404 -11.26 -2.25 -3.72
C SER A 404 -10.39 -2.96 -2.69
N ASP A 405 -9.30 -2.35 -2.24
CA ASP A 405 -8.38 -2.84 -1.20
C ASP A 405 -8.41 -2.02 0.10
N ASN A 406 -9.40 -1.12 0.28
CA ASN A 406 -9.53 -0.32 1.49
C ASN A 406 -10.06 -1.16 2.67
N ILE A 407 -9.19 -1.43 3.65
CA ILE A 407 -9.46 -2.24 4.83
C ILE A 407 -10.56 -1.65 5.71
N LEU A 408 -10.48 -0.35 6.02
CA LEU A 408 -11.49 0.32 6.87
C LEU A 408 -12.88 0.28 6.23
N ALA A 409 -12.94 0.41 4.90
CA ALA A 409 -14.21 0.39 4.20
C ALA A 409 -14.89 -0.98 4.30
N TYR A 410 -14.16 -2.09 4.14
CA TYR A 410 -14.72 -3.42 4.35
C TYR A 410 -15.13 -3.67 5.80
N ASP A 411 -14.33 -3.20 6.76
CA ASP A 411 -14.63 -3.34 8.19
C ASP A 411 -15.95 -2.64 8.55
N LEU A 412 -16.07 -1.34 8.24
CA LEU A 412 -17.29 -0.56 8.44
C LEU A 412 -18.47 -1.13 7.65
N LEU A 413 -18.24 -1.65 6.44
CA LEU A 413 -19.30 -2.19 5.59
C LEU A 413 -19.86 -3.48 6.19
N SER A 414 -19.00 -4.31 6.80
CA SER A 414 -19.45 -5.51 7.50
C SER A 414 -20.35 -5.13 8.69
N GLU A 415 -19.93 -4.19 9.54
CA GLU A 415 -20.74 -3.75 10.68
C GLU A 415 -22.06 -3.09 10.22
N ALA A 416 -22.04 -2.35 9.11
CA ALA A 416 -23.26 -1.77 8.54
C ALA A 416 -24.24 -2.84 8.02
N TYR A 417 -23.76 -3.90 7.36
CA TYR A 417 -24.61 -5.02 6.95
C TYR A 417 -25.19 -5.79 8.13
N LYS A 418 -24.39 -6.00 9.17
CA LYS A 418 -24.83 -6.63 10.42
C LYS A 418 -25.94 -5.80 11.09
N ALA A 419 -25.79 -4.47 11.12
CA ALA A 419 -26.78 -3.56 11.69
C ALA A 419 -28.14 -3.59 10.97
N VAL A 420 -28.18 -3.91 9.67
CA VAL A 420 -29.44 -4.09 8.91
C VAL A 420 -29.93 -5.53 8.85
N GLY A 421 -29.24 -6.47 9.51
CA GLY A 421 -29.60 -7.90 9.54
C GLY A 421 -29.28 -8.66 8.25
N ASP A 422 -28.44 -8.12 7.37
CA ASP A 422 -28.04 -8.74 6.11
C ASP A 422 -26.81 -9.63 6.30
N PHE A 423 -27.02 -10.80 6.90
CA PHE A 423 -25.92 -11.67 7.31
C PHE A 423 -25.13 -12.25 6.13
N ALA A 424 -25.77 -12.50 4.98
CA ALA A 424 -25.05 -12.96 3.79
C ALA A 424 -23.99 -11.94 3.36
N ARG A 425 -24.36 -10.66 3.27
CA ARG A 425 -23.42 -9.58 2.89
C ARG A 425 -22.45 -9.20 4.00
N PHE A 426 -22.84 -9.35 5.27
CA PHE A 426 -21.93 -9.21 6.42
C PHE A 426 -20.76 -10.19 6.33
N TYR A 427 -21.06 -11.49 6.17
CA TYR A 427 -20.02 -12.52 6.06
C TYR A 427 -19.20 -12.36 4.78
N GLU A 428 -19.80 -11.93 3.67
CA GLU A 428 -19.02 -11.61 2.48
C GLU A 428 -18.00 -10.48 2.71
N ALA A 429 -18.44 -9.36 3.31
CA ALA A 429 -17.54 -8.24 3.58
C ALA A 429 -16.39 -8.64 4.54
N ARG A 430 -16.67 -9.52 5.51
CA ARG A 430 -15.64 -10.12 6.37
C ARG A 430 -14.69 -11.04 5.59
N ALA A 431 -15.19 -11.80 4.62
CA ALA A 431 -14.35 -12.61 3.75
C ALA A 431 -13.38 -11.75 2.93
N ASP A 432 -13.85 -10.62 2.39
CA ASP A 432 -12.98 -9.67 1.68
C ASP A 432 -11.92 -9.08 2.60
N LEU A 433 -12.30 -8.70 3.83
CA LEU A 433 -11.36 -8.20 4.82
C LEU A 433 -10.26 -9.21 5.15
N SER A 434 -10.62 -10.47 5.40
CA SER A 434 -9.68 -11.57 5.63
C SER A 434 -8.79 -11.85 4.42
N TYR A 435 -9.36 -11.81 3.21
CA TYR A 435 -8.60 -11.95 1.98
C TYR A 435 -7.54 -10.85 1.84
N GLN A 436 -7.87 -9.59 2.12
CA GLN A 436 -6.91 -8.48 2.06
C GLN A 436 -5.73 -8.60 3.05
N ARG A 437 -5.85 -9.48 4.06
CA ARG A 437 -4.83 -9.81 5.06
C ARG A 437 -4.16 -11.18 4.81
N ALA A 438 -4.36 -11.77 3.63
CA ALA A 438 -3.90 -13.11 3.27
C ALA A 438 -4.40 -14.25 4.18
N ASP A 439 -5.49 -14.05 4.92
CA ASP A 439 -6.15 -15.09 5.72
C ASP A 439 -7.19 -15.83 4.86
N TYR A 440 -6.69 -16.63 3.92
CA TYR A 440 -7.53 -17.41 3.00
C TYR A 440 -8.45 -18.40 3.71
N PRO A 441 -8.01 -19.17 4.72
CA PRO A 441 -8.90 -20.08 5.44
C PRO A 441 -10.10 -19.34 6.03
N ARG A 442 -9.86 -18.23 6.74
CA ARG A 442 -10.96 -17.45 7.31
C ARG A 442 -11.87 -16.84 6.24
N ALA A 443 -11.29 -16.35 5.15
CA ALA A 443 -12.08 -15.79 4.05
C ALA A 443 -13.00 -16.85 3.40
N ILE A 444 -12.51 -18.08 3.23
CA ILE A 444 -13.29 -19.20 2.69
C ILE A 444 -14.40 -19.62 3.66
N ASP A 445 -14.09 -19.67 4.97
CA ASP A 445 -15.08 -19.99 6.01
C ASP A 445 -16.19 -18.94 6.05
N ASP A 446 -15.85 -17.65 6.04
CA ASP A 446 -16.83 -16.57 5.98
C ASP A 446 -17.66 -16.63 4.68
N LEU A 447 -17.10 -17.03 3.53
CA LEU A 447 -17.91 -17.25 2.31
C LEU A 447 -18.88 -18.44 2.43
N ASN A 448 -18.52 -19.49 3.16
CA ASN A 448 -19.46 -20.58 3.45
C ASN A 448 -20.60 -20.11 4.34
N GLU A 449 -20.31 -19.30 5.38
CA GLU A 449 -21.36 -18.69 6.20
C GLU A 449 -22.26 -17.75 5.38
N ALA A 450 -21.68 -16.93 4.51
CA ALA A 450 -22.45 -16.07 3.61
C ALA A 450 -23.44 -16.87 2.75
N LEU A 451 -23.02 -18.02 2.21
CA LEU A 451 -23.86 -18.93 1.43
C LEU A 451 -25.00 -19.54 2.25
N ASN A 452 -24.77 -19.85 3.53
CA ASN A 452 -25.79 -20.41 4.43
C ASN A 452 -26.91 -19.41 4.75
N HIS A 453 -26.63 -18.11 4.64
CA HIS A 453 -27.59 -17.03 4.91
C HIS A 453 -28.39 -16.57 3.68
N LEU A 454 -28.08 -17.08 2.48
CA LEU A 454 -28.84 -16.75 1.27
C LEU A 454 -30.20 -17.46 1.25
N LYS A 455 -31.21 -16.76 0.72
CA LYS A 455 -32.52 -17.36 0.46
C LYS A 455 -32.49 -18.24 -0.80
N PRO A 456 -33.32 -19.29 -0.89
CA PRO A 456 -33.36 -20.18 -2.05
C PRO A 456 -33.60 -19.49 -3.40
N GLU A 457 -34.30 -18.36 -3.40
CA GLU A 457 -34.57 -17.52 -4.58
C GLU A 457 -33.34 -16.72 -5.07
N GLU A 458 -32.32 -16.51 -4.24
CA GLU A 458 -31.12 -15.71 -4.54
C GLU A 458 -30.08 -16.49 -5.37
N LYS A 459 -30.54 -17.15 -6.45
CA LYS A 459 -29.72 -18.05 -7.27
C LYS A 459 -28.50 -17.38 -7.90
N LEU A 460 -28.62 -16.11 -8.30
CA LEU A 460 -27.51 -15.37 -8.89
C LEU A 460 -26.41 -15.10 -7.85
N GLU A 461 -26.83 -14.67 -6.66
CA GLU A 461 -25.92 -14.35 -5.56
C GLU A 461 -25.19 -15.60 -5.06
N ASN A 462 -25.91 -16.73 -4.96
CA ASN A 462 -25.33 -18.02 -4.63
C ASN A 462 -24.22 -18.40 -5.61
N ARG A 463 -24.48 -18.31 -6.94
CA ARG A 463 -23.46 -18.60 -7.96
C ARG A 463 -22.26 -17.68 -7.87
N ARG A 464 -22.47 -16.39 -7.57
CA ARG A 464 -21.41 -15.39 -7.43
C ARG A 464 -20.50 -15.70 -6.23
N LEU A 465 -21.08 -15.97 -5.06
CA LEU A 465 -20.32 -16.33 -3.85
C LEU A 465 -19.59 -17.67 -4.01
N GLU A 466 -20.23 -18.68 -4.63
CA GLU A 466 -19.58 -19.95 -4.96
C GLU A 466 -18.38 -19.77 -5.92
N ALA A 467 -18.50 -18.90 -6.93
CA ALA A 467 -17.39 -18.59 -7.82
C ALA A 467 -16.24 -17.89 -7.09
N LYS A 468 -16.55 -16.89 -6.25
CA LYS A 468 -15.57 -16.19 -5.40
C LYS A 468 -14.84 -17.15 -4.47
N LYS A 469 -15.57 -18.05 -3.80
CA LYS A 469 -15.00 -19.10 -2.93
C LYS A 469 -14.03 -20.00 -3.70
N ARG A 470 -14.43 -20.50 -4.88
CA ARG A 470 -13.55 -21.32 -5.73
C ARG A 470 -12.29 -20.58 -6.18
N GLN A 471 -12.42 -19.28 -6.49
CA GLN A 471 -11.27 -18.45 -6.84
C GLN A 471 -10.28 -18.35 -5.67
N LEU A 472 -10.75 -18.08 -4.45
CA LEU A 472 -9.89 -18.00 -3.26
C LEU A 472 -9.24 -19.35 -2.93
N GLN A 473 -9.98 -20.46 -3.05
CA GLN A 473 -9.43 -21.82 -2.88
C GLN A 473 -8.31 -22.10 -3.89
N THR A 474 -8.53 -21.77 -5.16
CA THR A 474 -7.55 -21.97 -6.23
C THR A 474 -6.29 -21.13 -6.00
N GLU A 475 -6.46 -19.86 -5.61
CA GLU A 475 -5.33 -18.98 -5.27
C GLU A 475 -4.54 -19.52 -4.06
N PHE A 476 -5.24 -19.93 -2.99
CA PHE A 476 -4.61 -20.49 -1.80
C PHE A 476 -3.83 -21.77 -2.08
N ASP A 477 -4.42 -22.72 -2.82
CA ASP A 477 -3.77 -23.96 -3.21
C ASP A 477 -2.52 -23.70 -4.06
N ARG A 478 -2.58 -22.71 -4.96
CA ARG A 478 -1.42 -22.28 -5.75
C ARG A 478 -0.32 -21.74 -4.84
N LEU A 479 -0.65 -20.86 -3.91
CA LEU A 479 0.33 -20.26 -2.98
C LEU A 479 0.97 -21.30 -2.06
N ARG A 480 0.24 -22.34 -1.64
CA ARG A 480 0.78 -23.43 -0.82
C ARG A 480 1.72 -24.37 -1.58
N ARG A 481 1.60 -24.45 -2.90
CA ARG A 481 2.42 -25.31 -3.77
C ARG A 481 3.69 -24.63 -4.29
N MET A 482 3.72 -23.29 -4.29
CA MET A 482 4.92 -22.51 -4.63
C MET A 482 5.91 -22.59 -3.48
#